data_AF-A0A936BJL6-F1
#
_entry.id   AF-A0A936BJL6-F1
#
_cell.length_a   1.000
_cell.length_b   1.000
_cell.length_c   1.000
_cell.angle_alpha   90.00
_cell.angle_beta   90.00
_cell.angle_gamma   90.00
#
_symmetry.space_group_name_H-M   'P 1'
#
loop_
_entity.id
_entity.type
_entity.pdbx_description
1 polymer ?
#
loop_
_entity_poly.entity_id
_entity_poly.type
_entity_poly.pdbx_seq_one_letter_code
_entity_poly.pdbx_strand_id
1 'polypeptide(L)' 'MSLAGYITRGKTARNRLRRVDTYLLWRERPLLSRRDGAFAHALYVDVGYGATPDTFLESIGRLRQLNPTLPALGWK' A
#
# COMPACT_ATOMS: atom_id res chain seq x y z
N MET A 1 -4.11 11.17 -35.42
CA MET A 1 -3.31 10.22 -34.60
C MET A 1 -3.44 10.67 -33.16
N SER A 2 -4.08 9.87 -32.30
CA SER A 2 -4.24 10.20 -30.87
C SER A 2 -2.99 9.73 -30.12
N LEU A 3 -2.33 10.64 -29.40
CA LEU A 3 -1.16 10.40 -28.55
C LEU A 3 -1.52 9.67 -27.23
N ALA A 4 -2.57 8.86 -27.22
CA ALA A 4 -2.92 8.07 -26.05
C ALA A 4 -1.92 6.91 -25.93
N GLY A 5 -0.96 7.04 -25.01
CA GLY A 5 -0.10 5.93 -24.62
C GLY A 5 -0.93 4.69 -24.31
N TYR A 6 -0.49 3.52 -24.79
CA TYR A 6 -1.19 2.27 -24.55
C TYR A 6 -1.37 2.08 -23.04
N ILE A 7 -2.63 2.10 -22.57
CA ILE A 7 -2.96 1.77 -21.19
C ILE A 7 -2.64 0.28 -21.03
N THR A 8 -1.43 -0.03 -20.56
CA THR A 8 -1.08 -1.37 -20.09
C THR A 8 -1.74 -1.56 -18.73
N ARG A 9 -3.09 -1.63 -18.68
CA ARG A 9 -3.78 -2.21 -17.52
C ARG A 9 -3.54 -3.72 -17.55
N GLY A 10 -2.29 -4.11 -17.39
CA GLY A 10 -1.96 -5.44 -16.96
C GLY A 10 -2.66 -5.65 -15.63
N LYS A 11 -3.35 -6.78 -15.47
CA LYS A 11 -3.84 -7.20 -14.16
C LYS A 11 -2.61 -7.22 -13.25
N THR A 12 -2.52 -6.29 -12.31
CA THR A 12 -1.47 -6.31 -11.29
C THR A 12 -1.57 -7.65 -10.59
N ALA A 13 -0.58 -8.50 -10.80
CA ALA A 13 -0.57 -9.83 -10.23
C ALA A 13 -0.53 -9.74 -8.70
N ARG A 14 -1.04 -10.78 -8.03
CA ARG A 14 -0.86 -10.95 -6.58
C ARG A 14 0.61 -10.83 -6.20
N ASN A 15 0.89 -10.33 -5.00
CA ASN A 15 2.22 -10.10 -4.45
C ASN A 15 3.10 -9.11 -5.22
N ARG A 16 2.58 -8.34 -6.18
CA ARG A 16 3.39 -7.39 -6.96
C ARG A 16 4.06 -6.32 -6.08
N LEU A 17 3.43 -5.94 -4.97
CA LEU A 17 3.96 -4.97 -4.01
C LEU A 17 4.79 -5.59 -2.88
N ARG A 18 5.00 -6.91 -2.88
CA ARG A 18 5.65 -7.63 -1.76
C ARG A 18 7.02 -7.06 -1.40
N ARG A 19 7.80 -6.63 -2.40
CA ARG A 19 9.12 -6.00 -2.18
C ARG A 19 8.99 -4.65 -1.47
N VAL A 20 8.00 -3.84 -1.84
CA VAL A 20 7.70 -2.56 -1.17
C VAL A 20 7.23 -2.80 0.25
N ASP A 21 6.29 -3.72 0.48
CA ASP A 21 5.83 -4.08 1.83
C ASP A 21 6.99 -4.52 2.71
N THR A 22 7.91 -5.31 2.15
CA THR A 22 9.09 -5.80 2.87
C THR A 22 10.04 -4.66 3.20
N TYR A 23 10.29 -3.75 2.25
CA TYR A 23 11.08 -2.55 2.51
C TYR A 23 10.49 -1.70 3.63
N LEU A 24 9.18 -1.44 3.60
CA LEU A 24 8.51 -0.65 4.63
C LEU A 24 8.63 -1.31 6.02
N LEU A 25 8.39 -2.63 6.10
CA LEU A 25 8.48 -3.37 7.36
C LEU A 25 9.89 -3.44 7.94
N TRP A 26 10.92 -3.42 7.09
CA TRP A 26 12.32 -3.53 7.52
C TRP A 26 12.99 -2.17 7.74
N ARG A 27 12.85 -1.25 6.79
CA ARG A 27 13.58 0.02 6.77
C ARG A 27 12.77 1.15 7.37
N GLU A 28 11.47 1.20 7.08
CA GLU A 28 10.55 2.23 7.58
C GLU A 28 9.76 1.76 8.81
N ARG A 29 10.25 0.74 9.51
CA ARG A 29 9.64 0.21 10.73
C ARG A 29 9.32 1.31 11.75
N PRO A 30 10.22 2.27 12.05
CA PRO A 30 9.93 3.34 13.00
C PRO A 30 8.72 4.19 12.57
N LEU A 31 8.64 4.53 11.28
CA LEU A 31 7.54 5.28 10.69
C LEU A 31 6.22 4.52 10.82
N LEU A 32 6.20 3.23 10.47
CA LEU A 32 5.01 2.39 10.56
C LEU A 32 4.51 2.17 12.01
N SER A 33 5.42 2.17 12.98
CA SER A 33 5.09 2.02 14.40
C SER A 33 4.71 3.33 15.10
N ARG A 34 4.94 4.49 14.45
CA ARG A 34 4.75 5.80 15.04
C ARG A 34 3.27 6.14 15.16
N ARG A 35 2.87 6.66 16.31
CA ARG A 35 1.47 6.96 16.66
C ARG A 35 1.31 8.27 17.45
N ASP A 36 2.35 9.10 17.46
CA ASP A 36 2.41 10.35 18.23
C ASP A 36 2.51 11.59 17.33
N GLY A 37 2.25 12.76 17.92
CA GLY A 37 2.36 14.06 17.25
C GLY A 37 1.60 14.11 15.92
N ALA A 38 2.28 14.61 14.87
CA ALA A 38 1.72 14.72 13.52
C ALA A 38 1.33 13.37 12.89
N PHE A 39 1.78 12.24 13.45
CA PHE A 39 1.51 10.89 12.94
C PHE A 39 0.37 10.19 13.68
N ALA A 40 -0.25 10.82 14.69
CA ALA A 40 -1.34 10.22 15.47
C ALA A 40 -2.54 9.76 14.62
N HIS A 41 -2.72 10.38 13.44
CA HIS A 41 -3.79 10.06 12.49
C HIS A 41 -3.25 9.68 11.10
N ALA A 42 -1.97 9.30 11.01
CA ALA A 42 -1.40 8.83 9.76
C ALA A 42 -2.11 7.57 9.25
N LEU A 43 -2.29 7.46 7.94
CA LEU A 43 -2.92 6.32 7.29
C LEU A 43 -2.11 5.81 6.10
N TYR A 44 -2.27 4.53 5.80
CA TYR A 44 -1.77 3.93 4.56
C TYR A 44 -2.76 4.20 3.42
N VAL A 45 -2.32 4.81 2.33
CA VAL A 45 -3.16 5.12 1.17
C VAL A 45 -2.75 4.27 -0.03
N ASP A 46 -3.68 3.49 -0.57
CA ASP A 46 -3.51 2.87 -1.89
C ASP A 46 -4.09 3.78 -2.97
N VAL A 47 -3.20 4.27 -3.84
CA VAL A 47 -3.52 5.20 -4.94
C VAL A 47 -4.04 4.50 -6.20
N GLY A 48 -4.19 3.18 -6.19
CA GLY A 48 -4.84 2.44 -7.27
C GLY A 48 -3.92 1.92 -8.35
N TYR A 49 -2.82 1.27 -7.94
CA TYR A 49 -1.95 0.55 -8.86
C TYR A 49 -2.55 -0.79 -9.35
N GLY A 50 -3.45 -1.38 -8.57
CA GLY A 50 -4.08 -2.67 -8.88
C GLY A 50 -5.30 -2.56 -9.79
N ALA A 51 -5.60 -3.60 -10.58
CA ALA A 51 -6.92 -3.71 -11.23
C ALA A 51 -8.00 -4.19 -10.23
N THR A 52 -7.59 -4.92 -9.21
CA THR A 52 -8.39 -5.53 -8.13
C THR A 52 -7.80 -5.13 -6.77
N PRO A 53 -8.54 -5.27 -5.65
CA PRO A 53 -8.07 -4.86 -4.34
C PRO A 53 -7.04 -5.82 -3.72
N ASP A 54 -6.65 -6.91 -4.39
CA ASP A 54 -5.76 -7.94 -3.84
C ASP A 54 -4.48 -7.34 -3.25
N THR A 55 -3.81 -6.42 -3.96
CA THR A 55 -2.55 -5.83 -3.49
C THR A 55 -2.74 -4.95 -2.25
N PHE A 56 -3.86 -4.24 -2.15
CA PHE A 56 -4.19 -3.45 -0.96
C PHE A 56 -4.39 -4.35 0.26
N LEU A 57 -5.17 -5.42 0.10
CA LEU A 57 -5.48 -6.37 1.17
C LEU A 57 -4.23 -7.13 1.63
N GLU A 58 -3.36 -7.53 0.70
CA GLU A 58 -2.06 -8.13 0.99
C GLU A 58 -1.16 -7.18 1.79
N SER A 59 -1.01 -5.92 1.34
CA SER A 59 -0.19 -4.92 2.02
C SER A 59 -0.72 -4.64 3.43
N ILE A 60 -2.02 -4.32 3.59
CA ILE A 60 -2.58 -3.97 4.90
C ILE A 60 -2.51 -5.15 5.88
N GLY A 61 -2.73 -6.38 5.40
CA GLY A 61 -2.60 -7.59 6.22
C GLY A 61 -1.18 -7.77 6.77
N ARG A 62 -0.16 -7.43 5.98
CA ARG A 62 1.25 -7.48 6.39
C ARG A 62 1.61 -6.34 7.33
N LEU A 63 1.26 -5.10 6.98
CA LEU A 63 1.58 -3.91 7.77
C LEU A 63 0.91 -3.93 9.14
N ARG A 64 -0.30 -4.48 9.24
CA ARG A 64 -1.02 -4.62 10.52
C ARG A 64 -0.41 -5.65 11.48
N GLN A 65 0.49 -6.51 11.02
CA GLN A 65 1.29 -7.33 11.94
C GLN A 65 2.19 -6.46 12.84
N LEU A 66 2.60 -5.28 12.34
CA LEU A 66 3.40 -4.31 13.10
C LEU A 66 2.54 -3.23 13.77
N ASN A 67 1.55 -2.71 13.06
CA ASN A 67 0.64 -1.68 13.57
C ASN A 67 -0.82 -2.17 13.44
N PRO A 68 -1.35 -2.91 14.44
CA PRO A 68 -2.65 -3.57 14.34
C PRO A 68 -3.83 -2.64 14.03
N THR A 69 -3.71 -1.37 14.43
CA THR A 69 -4.75 -0.35 14.27
C THR A 69 -4.46 0.61 13.12
N LEU A 70 -3.51 0.30 12.22
CA LEU A 70 -3.13 1.16 11.12
C LEU A 70 -4.36 1.52 10.27
N PRO A 71 -4.77 2.80 10.24
CA PRO A 71 -5.83 3.26 9.36
C PRO A 71 -5.37 3.10 7.91
N ALA A 72 -6.29 2.72 7.03
CA ALA A 72 -5.97 2.55 5.62
C ALA A 72 -7.15 2.93 4.73
N LEU A 73 -6.83 3.54 3.59
CA LEU A 73 -7.79 3.96 2.57
C LEU A 73 -7.41 3.32 1.24
N GLY A 74 -8.31 2.52 0.69
CA GLY A 74 -8.21 1.99 -0.67
C GLY A 74 -8.95 2.89 -1.66
N TRP A 75 -8.55 2.84 -2.93
CA TRP A 75 -9.17 3.59 -4.04
C TRP A 75 -10.47 2.95 -4.57
N LYS A 76 -10.83 1.76 -4.07
CA LYS A 76 -12.04 0.99 -4.41
C LYS A 76 -12.83 0.66 -3.16
#